data_AF-A0A9D9ENQ6-F1
#
_entry.id   AF-A0A9D9ENQ6-F1
#
_cell.length_a   1.000
_cell.length_b   1.000
_cell.length_c   1.000
_cell.angle_alpha   90.00
_cell.angle_beta   90.00
_cell.angle_gamma   90.00
#
_symmetry.space_group_name_H-M   'P 1'
#
loop_
_entity.id
_entity.type
_entity.pdbx_description
1 polymer ?
#
loop_
_entity_poly.entity_id
_entity_poly.type
_entity_poly.pdbx_seq_one_letter_code
_entity_poly.pdbx_strand_id
1 'polypeptide(L)'
;MHSPVIQPERNLRPERIDVFFLLLVLLFCGLGFITLYSGSYGYAARIFGDPFYFVKRQAVNLLLGIVGMVFFTFLDLPLLRSLLPKIVLFTIALNLLPFVPGIGITKNGATRWIGLGPMTFQ
;
A
#
# COMPACT_ATOMS: atom_id res chain seq x y z
N MET A 1 5.01 33.08 -34.12
CA MET A 1 3.82 32.39 -33.58
C MET A 1 4.23 31.77 -32.25
N HIS A 2 4.06 32.51 -31.14
CA HIS A 2 4.53 32.12 -29.81
C HIS A 2 3.34 31.48 -29.08
N SER A 3 3.34 30.15 -28.96
CA SER A 3 2.31 29.45 -28.20
C SER A 3 2.44 29.81 -26.71
N PRO A 4 1.35 30.18 -26.02
CA PRO A 4 1.42 30.47 -24.59
C PRO A 4 1.78 29.19 -23.86
N VAL A 5 2.96 29.18 -23.24
CA VAL A 5 3.38 28.13 -22.32
C VAL A 5 2.42 28.19 -21.13
N ILE A 6 1.55 27.19 -21.02
CA ILE A 6 0.66 27.02 -19.86
C ILE A 6 1.56 26.80 -18.65
N GLN A 7 1.82 27.86 -17.89
CA GLN A 7 2.51 27.74 -16.62
C GLN A 7 1.50 27.13 -15.63
N PRO A 8 1.82 26.00 -14.97
CA PRO A 8 0.93 25.46 -13.96
C PRO A 8 0.90 26.45 -12.80
N GLU A 9 -0.23 27.14 -12.65
CA GLU A 9 -0.56 27.95 -11.47
C GLU A 9 -0.37 27.06 -10.23
N ARG A 10 0.78 27.22 -9.57
CA ARG A 10 1.13 26.42 -8.39
C ARG A 10 0.23 26.91 -7.27
N ASN A 11 -0.88 26.20 -7.04
CA ASN A 11 -1.78 26.41 -5.91
C ASN A 11 -1.01 26.14 -4.60
N LEU A 12 -0.21 27.12 -4.17
CA LEU A 12 0.58 27.14 -2.94
C LEU A 12 -0.30 27.53 -1.75
N ARG A 13 -1.47 26.90 -1.62
CA ARG A 13 -2.14 26.89 -0.32
C ARG A 13 -1.36 25.90 0.54
N PRO A 14 -1.03 26.22 1.81
CA PRO A 14 -0.59 25.17 2.73
C PRO A 14 -1.66 24.09 2.69
N GLU A 15 -1.34 22.92 2.17
CA GLU A 15 -2.27 21.79 2.09
C GLU A 15 -2.65 21.46 3.53
N ARG A 16 -3.81 21.96 3.97
CA ARG A 16 -4.39 21.51 5.23
C ARG A 16 -4.73 20.04 5.01
N ILE A 17 -4.35 19.21 5.99
CA ILE A 17 -4.79 17.82 6.03
C ILE A 17 -6.32 17.82 5.88
N ASP A 18 -6.82 17.16 4.83
CA ASP A 18 -8.24 16.97 4.63
C ASP A 18 -8.75 15.95 5.66
N VAL A 19 -9.16 16.47 6.81
CA VAL A 19 -9.65 15.67 7.93
C VAL A 19 -10.90 14.88 7.53
N PHE A 20 -11.74 15.41 6.64
CA PHE A 20 -12.92 14.71 6.18
C PHE A 20 -12.54 13.47 5.35
N PHE A 21 -11.59 13.63 4.43
CA PHE A 21 -11.04 12.51 3.66
C PHE A 21 -10.38 11.48 4.58
N LEU A 22 -9.59 11.91 5.56
CA LEU A 22 -8.95 11.00 6.52
C LEU A 22 -9.98 10.19 7.32
N LEU A 23 -11.03 10.84 7.82
CA LEU A 23 -12.12 10.17 8.53
C LEU A 23 -12.85 9.15 7.65
N LEU A 24 -13.08 9.49 6.37
CA LEU A 24 -13.68 8.58 5.41
C LEU A 24 -12.79 7.34 5.20
N VAL A 25 -11.48 7.53 4.99
CA VAL A 25 -10.54 6.40 4.87
C VAL A 25 -10.57 5.51 6.10
N LEU A 26 -10.54 6.08 7.31
CA LEU A 26 -10.61 5.32 8.57
C LEU A 26 -11.93 4.56 8.72
N LEU A 27 -13.05 5.16 8.31
CA LEU A 27 -14.35 4.49 8.28
C LEU A 27 -14.33 3.27 7.37
N PHE A 28 -13.82 3.41 6.14
CA PHE A 28 -13.70 2.31 5.19
C PHE A 28 -12.76 1.20 5.69
N CYS A 29 -11.66 1.56 6.35
CA CYS A 29 -10.80 0.58 7.02
C CYS A 29 -11.60 -0.20 8.08
N GLY A 30 -12.33 0.49 8.97
CA GLY A 30 -13.17 -0.14 9.99
C GLY A 30 -14.22 -1.09 9.43
N LEU A 31 -14.94 -0.68 8.37
CA LEU A 31 -15.88 -1.54 7.66
C LEU A 31 -15.20 -2.77 7.05
N GLY A 32 -13.98 -2.59 6.53
CA GLY A 32 -13.14 -3.70 6.06
C GLY A 32 -12.82 -4.72 7.16
N PHE A 33 -12.52 -4.26 8.39
CA PHE A 33 -12.29 -5.17 9.53
C PHE A 33 -13.55 -5.93 9.93
N ILE A 34 -14.71 -5.27 9.95
CA ILE A 34 -15.99 -5.91 10.30
C ILE A 34 -16.33 -7.01 9.29
N THR A 35 -16.24 -6.69 7.99
CA THR A 35 -16.52 -7.64 6.92
C THR A 35 -15.53 -8.80 6.90
N LEU A 36 -14.24 -8.52 7.13
CA LEU A 36 -13.21 -9.56 7.26
C LEU A 36 -13.52 -10.52 8.42
N TYR A 37 -13.82 -9.99 9.61
CA TYR A 37 -14.15 -10.82 10.76
C TYR A 37 -15.40 -11.66 10.48
N SER A 38 -16.48 -11.03 9.99
CA SER A 38 -17.74 -11.71 9.70
C SER A 38 -17.58 -12.86 8.69
N GLY A 39 -16.83 -12.65 7.61
CA GLY A 39 -16.64 -13.65 6.57
C GLY A 39 -15.59 -14.72 6.89
N SER A 40 -14.62 -14.43 7.75
CA SER A 40 -13.48 -15.33 8.01
C SER A 40 -13.48 -16.01 9.37
N TYR A 41 -14.30 -15.59 10.34
CA TYR A 41 -14.30 -16.11 11.71
C TYR A 41 -14.37 -17.64 11.79
N GLY A 42 -15.36 -18.25 11.12
CA GLY A 42 -15.56 -19.69 11.16
C GLY A 42 -14.44 -20.48 10.49
N TYR A 43 -13.85 -19.93 9.44
CA TYR A 43 -12.70 -20.53 8.75
C TYR A 43 -11.43 -20.41 9.59
N ALA A 44 -11.20 -19.22 10.19
CA ALA A 44 -10.05 -18.92 11.02
C ALA A 44 -9.98 -19.82 12.27
N ALA A 45 -11.12 -19.97 12.96
CA ALA A 45 -11.22 -20.82 14.13
C ALA A 45 -10.95 -22.31 13.82
N ARG A 46 -11.39 -22.80 12.65
CA ARG A 46 -11.23 -24.21 12.26
C ARG A 46 -9.83 -24.56 11.78
N ILE A 47 -9.22 -23.68 10.98
CA ILE A 47 -7.93 -23.97 10.33
C ILE A 47 -6.74 -23.52 11.16
N PHE A 48 -6.84 -22.36 11.82
CA PHE A 48 -5.73 -21.75 12.55
C PHE A 48 -5.89 -21.85 14.08
N GLY A 49 -7.03 -22.35 14.58
CA GLY A 49 -7.33 -22.40 16.01
C GLY A 49 -7.53 -21.02 16.65
N ASP A 50 -7.51 -19.96 15.85
CA ASP A 50 -7.57 -18.57 16.28
C ASP A 50 -8.55 -17.79 15.40
N PRO A 51 -9.74 -17.44 15.92
CA PRO A 51 -10.75 -16.72 15.15
C PRO A 51 -10.32 -15.31 14.71
N PHE A 52 -9.30 -14.74 15.35
CA PHE A 52 -8.77 -13.41 15.04
C PHE A 52 -7.55 -13.44 14.13
N TYR A 53 -7.16 -14.61 13.60
CA TYR A 53 -5.96 -14.77 12.77
C TYR A 53 -5.89 -13.74 11.62
N PHE A 54 -6.94 -13.63 10.80
CA PHE A 54 -6.96 -12.68 9.68
C PHE A 54 -7.06 -11.23 10.12
N VAL A 55 -7.83 -10.96 11.18
CA VAL A 55 -7.97 -9.62 11.78
C VAL A 55 -6.61 -9.10 12.26
N LYS A 56 -5.83 -9.93 12.95
CA LYS A 56 -4.49 -9.56 13.42
C LYS A 56 -3.54 -9.24 12.26
N ARG A 57 -3.54 -10.04 11.19
CA ARG A 57 -2.73 -9.77 10.00
C ARG A 57 -3.15 -8.47 9.30
N GLN A 58 -4.46 -8.24 9.18
CA GLN A 58 -4.97 -6.99 8.61
C GLN A 58 -4.62 -5.78 9.48
N ALA A 59 -4.61 -5.92 10.80
CA ALA A 59 -4.21 -4.87 11.74
C ALA A 59 -2.73 -4.50 11.61
N VAL A 60 -1.84 -5.48 11.46
CA VAL A 60 -0.42 -5.24 11.21
C VAL A 60 -0.23 -4.49 9.89
N ASN A 61 -0.93 -4.90 8.82
CA ASN A 61 -0.86 -4.21 7.53
C ASN A 61 -1.40 -2.78 7.59
N LEU A 62 -2.50 -2.55 8.32
CA LEU A 62 -3.04 -1.22 8.55
C LEU A 62 -2.03 -0.34 9.29
N LEU A 63 -1.39 -0.85 10.35
CA LEU A 63 -0.40 -0.13 11.11
C LEU A 63 0.80 0.27 10.24
N LEU A 64 1.31 -0.65 9.42
CA LEU A 64 2.37 -0.36 8.44
C LEU A 64 1.94 0.73 7.45
N GLY A 65 0.69 0.70 6.98
CA GLY A 65 0.12 1.72 6.12
C GLY A 65 0.06 3.11 6.78
N ILE A 66 -0.37 3.17 8.04
CA ILE A 66 -0.43 4.43 8.82
C ILE A 66 0.98 4.99 9.03
N VAL A 67 1.94 4.14 9.41
CA VAL A 67 3.35 4.55 9.56
C VAL A 67 3.89 5.11 8.24
N GLY A 68 3.60 4.43 7.12
CA GLY A 68 3.95 4.91 5.79
C GLY A 68 3.32 6.27 5.47
N MET A 69 2.02 6.45 5.71
CA MET A 69 1.31 7.71 5.48
C MET A 69 1.94 8.87 6.25
N VAL A 70 2.22 8.66 7.54
CA VAL A 70 2.89 9.66 8.39
C VAL A 70 4.29 9.96 7.87
N PHE A 71 5.08 8.94 7.53
CA PHE A 71 6.41 9.12 6.96
C PHE A 71 6.40 9.96 5.68
N PHE A 72 5.49 9.66 4.74
CA PHE A 72 5.37 10.42 3.48
C PHE A 72 4.86 11.86 3.68
N THR A 73 4.16 12.14 4.78
CA THR A 73 3.70 13.51 5.10
C THR A 73 4.89 14.43 5.41
N PHE A 74 5.98 13.88 5.96
CA PHE A 74 7.19 14.62 6.27
C PHE A 74 8.21 14.67 5.11
N LEU A 75 7.93 14.05 3.97
CA LEU A 75 8.85 14.03 2.82
C LEU A 75 8.65 15.24 1.91
N ASP A 76 9.76 15.89 1.57
CA ASP A 76 9.78 17.02 0.66
C ASP A 76 9.41 16.60 -0.78
N LEU A 77 8.34 17.17 -1.32
CA LEU A 77 7.90 16.93 -2.70
C LEU A 77 8.99 17.19 -3.76
N PRO A 78 9.83 18.25 -3.66
CA PRO A 78 10.91 18.48 -4.63
C PRO A 78 11.97 17.37 -4.61
N LEU A 79 12.31 16.84 -3.43
CA LEU A 79 13.23 15.71 -3.28
C LEU A 79 12.62 14.46 -3.91
N LEU A 80 11.35 14.17 -3.60
CA LEU A 80 10.62 13.05 -4.19
C LEU A 80 10.59 13.15 -5.72
N ARG A 81 10.35 14.35 -6.27
CA ARG A 81 10.32 14.60 -7.72
C ARG A 81 11.66 14.31 -8.40
N SER A 82 12.78 14.65 -7.76
CA SER A 82 14.12 14.32 -8.25
C SER A 82 14.41 12.82 -8.23
N LEU A 83 13.83 12.09 -7.27
CA LEU A 83 13.98 10.64 -7.14
C LEU A 83 13.05 9.83 -8.04
N LEU A 84 11.99 10.44 -8.61
CA LEU A 84 11.00 9.74 -9.45
C LEU A 84 11.63 8.84 -10.54
N PRO A 85 12.63 9.27 -11.33
CA PRO A 85 13.21 8.41 -12.36
C PRO A 85 13.88 7.16 -11.78
N LYS A 86 14.53 7.30 -10.62
CA LYS A 86 15.16 6.18 -9.90
C LYS A 86 14.11 5.25 -9.32
N ILE A 87 13.04 5.80 -8.75
CA ILE A 87 11.91 5.02 -8.21
C ILE A 87 11.24 4.21 -9.32
N VAL A 88 10.99 4.80 -10.49
CA VAL A 88 10.39 4.10 -11.62
C VAL A 88 11.27 2.94 -12.09
N LEU A 89 12.58 3.17 -12.25
CA LEU A 89 13.51 2.12 -12.63
C LEU A 89 13.56 1.00 -11.58
N PHE A 90 13.56 1.37 -10.30
CA PHE A 90 13.49 0.41 -9.20
C PHE A 90 12.21 -0.43 -9.23
N THR A 91 11.05 0.18 -9.45
CA THR A 91 9.76 -0.53 -9.56
C THR A 91 9.74 -1.51 -10.73
N ILE A 92 10.32 -1.13 -11.89
CA ILE A 92 10.43 -2.04 -13.03
C ILE A 92 11.32 -3.24 -12.67
N ALA A 93 12.47 -3.01 -12.04
CA ALA A 93 13.35 -4.08 -11.58
C ALA A 93 12.65 -5.00 -10.56
N LEU A 94 11.87 -4.42 -9.64
CA LEU A 94 11.12 -5.15 -8.62
C LEU A 94 10.02 -6.03 -9.22
N ASN A 95 9.37 -5.59 -10.31
CA ASN A 95 8.40 -6.39 -11.07
C ASN A 95 9.02 -7.57 -11.81
N LEU A 96 10.32 -7.51 -12.11
CA LEU A 96 11.05 -8.61 -12.73
C LEU A 96 11.59 -9.62 -11.70
N LEU A 97 11.70 -9.21 -10.43
CA LEU A 97 12.22 -10.03 -9.34
C LEU A 97 11.45 -11.35 -9.10
N PRO A 98 10.10 -11.41 -9.21
CA PRO A 98 9.35 -12.67 -9.07
C PRO A 98 9.77 -13.75 -10.07
N PHE A 99 10.35 -13.40 -11.21
CA PHE A 99 10.82 -14.39 -12.20
C PHE A 99 12.16 -15.04 -11.83
N VAL A 100 12.84 -14.54 -10.79
CA VAL A 100 14.07 -15.15 -10.29
C VAL A 100 13.71 -16.44 -9.54
N PRO A 101 14.28 -17.60 -9.95
CA PRO A 101 13.99 -18.87 -9.31
C PRO A 101 14.41 -18.85 -7.84
N GLY A 102 13.52 -19.31 -6.95
CA GLY A 102 13.74 -19.37 -5.51
C GLY A 102 13.14 -18.20 -4.71
N ILE A 103 12.74 -17.10 -5.36
CA ILE A 103 12.17 -15.91 -4.70
C ILE A 103 10.66 -15.78 -4.99
N GLY A 104 10.26 -16.08 -6.21
CA GLY A 104 8.88 -15.99 -6.67
C GLY A 104 7.98 -17.09 -6.12
N ILE A 105 6.79 -16.72 -5.63
CA ILE A 105 5.73 -17.62 -5.25
C ILE A 105 4.75 -17.76 -6.42
N THR A 106 4.58 -18.99 -6.90
CA THR A 106 3.56 -19.34 -7.89
C THR A 106 2.25 -19.65 -7.18
N LYS A 107 1.23 -18.82 -7.38
CA LYS A 107 -0.16 -19.07 -6.95
C LYS A 107 -1.08 -18.94 -8.14
N ASN A 108 -2.08 -19.83 -8.24
CA ASN A 108 -3.08 -19.84 -9.31
C ASN A 108 -2.45 -19.82 -10.73
N GLY A 109 -1.33 -20.51 -10.93
CA GLY A 109 -0.66 -20.62 -12.23
C GLY A 109 0.21 -19.42 -12.64
N ALA A 110 0.43 -18.43 -11.77
CA ALA A 110 1.27 -17.27 -12.07
C ALA A 110 2.24 -16.89 -10.93
N THR A 111 3.45 -16.48 -11.31
CA THR A 111 4.50 -16.04 -10.39
C THR A 111 4.53 -14.51 -10.36
N ARG A 112 3.87 -13.93 -9.36
CA ARG A 112 3.75 -12.46 -9.21
C ARG A 112 4.15 -11.95 -7.83
N TRP A 113 4.24 -12.85 -6.86
CA TRP A 113 4.45 -12.52 -5.46
C TRP A 113 5.88 -12.88 -5.08
N ILE A 114 6.55 -11.98 -4.38
CA ILE A 114 7.83 -12.22 -3.74
C ILE A 114 7.54 -12.74 -2.33
N GLY A 115 8.05 -13.92 -1.99
CA GLY A 115 7.91 -14.49 -0.67
C GLY A 115 8.88 -13.87 0.33
N LEU A 116 8.35 -13.15 1.31
CA LEU A 116 9.11 -12.58 2.44
C LEU A 116 8.66 -13.25 3.74
N GLY A 117 8.82 -14.58 3.82
CA GLY A 117 8.40 -15.39 4.97
C GLY A 117 6.87 -15.34 5.18
N PRO A 118 6.35 -14.74 6.28
CA PRO A 118 4.91 -14.66 6.57
C PRO A 118 4.16 -13.61 5.72
N MET A 119 4.92 -12.74 5.02
CA MET A 119 4.40 -11.68 4.17
C MET A 119 4.72 -11.96 2.70
N THR A 120 3.88 -11.44 1.83
CA THR A 120 4.08 -11.49 0.38
C THR A 120 4.08 -10.08 -0.14
N PHE A 121 5.05 -9.76 -0.99
CA PHE A 121 5.19 -8.44 -1.60
C PHE A 121 4.96 -8.55 -3.11
N GLN A 122 4.32 -7.54 -3.70
CA GLN A 122 4.04 -7.44 -5.13
C GLN A 122 4.34 -6.01 -5.59
#